data_AF-A0A933ZFT9-F1
#
_entry.id   AF-A0A933ZFT9-F1
#
_cell.length_a   1.000
_cell.length_b   1.000
_cell.length_c   1.000
_cell.angle_alpha   90.00
_cell.angle_beta   90.00
_cell.angle_gamma   90.00
#
_symmetry.space_group_name_H-M   'P 1'
#
loop_
_entity.id
_entity.type
_entity.pdbx_description
1 polymer ?
#
loop_
_entity_poly.entity_id
_entity_poly.type
_entity_poly.pdbx_seq_one_letter_code
_entity_poly.pdbx_strand_id
1 'polypeptide(L)'
;MTHMQAFHALGAREVGVWAIAACIALTGLACGGDDAAPSTAVVPGDDAATDSSAAAAAPEAATDAAKPDAASEPVSLTAYDDGAPQAGLSVVFHAADGAVLAVETTGADGKATSTAAGVAMVTVLRADQSLITIFDVEPKDALFVGSAQVLGKSAGTINVTAPTPVTNSTDYAVDVATSSKIVTDITVGAQMDLKAANLLTGEGASVLAWSRDKDQVPYSYAYATGIQPGDAGVTPAILGAWSADWISLIVRLKQAPMSAATVAASIAPVSAGLAYYDLNPWQVSAPAMQVNMFQFGVPALFGDLLEYTVAASYGVQGDGTDSVLVKRIKERPTEVDVDMKSELLPGVQGVAADTATPARPKMTWGQDAALSAADGVLVEAQWAQSGASRRWVGLAAANHPEGLTFPKLPDALAQSGPDASSTFGRFIVTFVEADFLEDYRALRLDYGPAVLETPLPKGPLAVRFTTGAKKP
;
A
#
# COMPACT_ATOMS: atom_id res chain seq x y z
N MET A 1 10.67 -27.46 19.97
CA MET A 1 10.50 -26.16 20.65
C MET A 1 11.83 -25.41 20.52
N THR A 2 12.12 -24.96 19.30
CA THR A 2 13.35 -24.22 18.94
C THR A 2 13.18 -23.81 17.48
N HIS A 3 12.87 -22.53 17.24
CA HIS A 3 13.21 -21.77 16.03
C HIS A 3 12.54 -20.39 16.14
N MET A 4 13.27 -19.41 16.68
CA MET A 4 12.87 -18.02 16.62
C MET A 4 14.13 -17.15 16.72
N GLN A 5 15.00 -17.20 15.70
CA GLN A 5 16.07 -16.22 15.48
C GLN A 5 16.46 -16.22 14.00
N ALA A 6 16.17 -15.11 13.30
CA ALA A 6 17.01 -14.48 12.26
C ALA A 6 16.17 -13.54 11.37
N PHE A 7 16.07 -12.25 11.72
CA PHE A 7 15.74 -11.17 10.77
C PHE A 7 16.47 -9.89 11.20
N HIS A 8 17.71 -9.74 10.74
CA HIS A 8 18.47 -8.49 10.80
C HIS A 8 19.34 -8.43 9.54
N ALA A 9 18.79 -7.88 8.45
CA ALA A 9 19.53 -7.23 7.34
C ALA A 9 18.59 -6.97 6.15
N LEU A 10 17.84 -5.87 6.18
CA LEU A 10 17.36 -5.18 4.98
C LEU A 10 17.45 -3.68 5.27
N GLY A 11 18.17 -2.97 4.39
CA GLY A 11 18.67 -1.63 4.65
C GLY A 11 17.58 -0.58 4.83
N ALA A 12 17.78 0.26 5.85
CA ALA A 12 16.98 1.44 6.14
C ALA A 12 17.01 2.43 4.96
N ARG A 13 15.96 2.44 4.12
CA ARG A 13 15.67 3.56 3.21
C ARG A 13 14.27 3.59 2.58
N GLU A 14 13.21 3.12 3.24
CA GLU A 14 11.83 3.43 2.80
C GLU A 14 10.92 3.65 4.02
N VAL A 15 10.47 4.89 4.20
CA VAL A 15 9.55 5.33 5.26
C VAL A 15 8.15 5.36 4.64
N GLY A 16 7.24 4.50 5.08
CA GLY A 16 5.80 4.64 4.75
C GLY A 16 4.94 3.38 4.73
N VAL A 17 5.51 2.17 4.60
CA VAL A 17 4.72 0.99 4.18
C VAL A 17 4.73 -0.16 5.20
N TRP A 18 4.51 0.10 6.50
CA TRP A 18 4.64 -0.98 7.50
C TRP A 18 3.35 -1.77 7.79
N ALA A 19 2.15 -1.23 7.57
CA ALA A 19 0.92 -2.03 7.66
C ALA A 19 0.79 -3.04 6.49
N ILE A 20 1.32 -2.69 5.31
CA ILE A 20 1.25 -3.51 4.09
C ILE A 20 2.48 -4.44 3.97
N ALA A 21 3.69 -3.96 4.30
CA ALA A 21 4.89 -4.80 4.25
C ALA A 21 4.92 -5.86 5.37
N ALA A 22 4.35 -5.61 6.55
CA ALA A 22 4.33 -6.61 7.63
C ALA A 22 3.39 -7.81 7.35
N CYS A 23 2.37 -7.64 6.50
CA CYS A 23 1.56 -8.76 6.03
C CYS A 23 2.24 -9.49 4.86
N ILE A 24 2.93 -8.78 3.96
CA ILE A 24 3.64 -9.37 2.81
C ILE A 24 4.95 -10.07 3.22
N ALA A 25 5.59 -9.67 4.32
CA ALA A 25 6.81 -10.27 4.86
C ALA A 25 6.64 -11.73 5.37
N LEU A 26 5.43 -12.30 5.32
CA LEU A 26 5.19 -13.74 5.53
C LEU A 26 5.69 -14.63 4.37
N THR A 27 6.37 -14.07 3.36
CA THR A 27 6.82 -14.79 2.17
C THR A 27 8.35 -14.81 2.04
N GLY A 28 9.02 -15.69 2.78
CA GLY A 28 10.44 -15.95 2.51
C GLY A 28 11.16 -16.90 3.46
N LEU A 29 11.20 -18.21 3.12
CA LEU A 29 12.40 -19.07 3.02
C LEU A 29 11.97 -20.55 2.87
N ALA A 30 11.98 -21.06 1.64
CA ALA A 30 12.18 -22.48 1.39
C ALA A 30 12.83 -22.67 0.00
N CYS A 31 13.94 -23.42 0.00
CA CYS A 31 14.74 -23.80 -1.15
C CYS A 31 13.95 -24.65 -2.17
N GLY A 32 14.39 -24.55 -3.43
CA GLY A 32 13.80 -25.20 -4.58
C GLY A 32 13.77 -26.73 -4.54
N GLY A 33 12.80 -27.26 -5.27
CA GLY A 33 12.72 -28.62 -5.76
C GLY A 33 12.00 -28.58 -7.10
N ASP A 34 12.70 -28.96 -8.17
CA ASP A 34 12.14 -29.19 -9.49
C ASP A 34 11.22 -30.41 -9.42
N ASP A 35 9.96 -30.29 -9.83
CA ASP A 35 9.13 -31.45 -10.14
C ASP A 35 8.42 -31.28 -11.50
N ALA A 36 8.70 -32.24 -12.36
CA ALA A 36 8.26 -32.34 -13.74
C ALA A 36 6.78 -32.77 -13.87
N ALA A 37 6.16 -32.36 -14.97
CA ALA A 37 4.79 -32.69 -15.40
C ALA A 37 4.55 -34.20 -15.62
N PRO A 38 3.27 -34.64 -15.75
CA PRO A 38 2.66 -34.76 -17.10
C PRO A 38 1.16 -34.37 -17.14
N SER A 39 0.69 -33.65 -18.17
CA SER A 39 0.08 -34.08 -19.46
C SER A 39 -1.40 -34.52 -19.45
N THR A 40 -2.18 -33.73 -20.19
CA THR A 40 -3.35 -34.04 -21.07
C THR A 40 -4.57 -34.81 -20.56
N ALA A 41 -5.73 -34.15 -20.63
CA ALA A 41 -6.98 -34.77 -21.13
C ALA A 41 -7.77 -33.76 -21.97
N VAL A 42 -7.94 -34.10 -23.24
CA VAL A 42 -8.79 -33.44 -24.24
C VAL A 42 -10.22 -33.96 -24.06
N VAL A 43 -11.21 -33.08 -24.04
CA VAL A 43 -12.64 -33.45 -24.17
C VAL A 43 -13.19 -32.77 -25.41
N PRO A 44 -13.69 -33.52 -26.41
CA PRO A 44 -14.49 -32.95 -27.50
C PRO A 44 -15.98 -32.97 -27.11
N GLY A 45 -16.66 -31.84 -27.32
CA GLY A 45 -18.10 -31.71 -27.14
C GLY A 45 -18.71 -31.03 -28.36
N ASP A 46 -19.63 -31.75 -29.00
CA ASP A 46 -20.25 -31.52 -30.31
C ASP A 46 -21.13 -30.26 -30.41
N ASP A 47 -21.15 -29.77 -31.66
CA ASP A 47 -22.24 -29.15 -32.43
C ASP A 47 -23.66 -29.16 -31.83
N ALA A 48 -24.33 -27.99 -31.86
CA ALA A 48 -25.53 -27.77 -32.70
C ALA A 48 -26.19 -26.39 -32.47
N ALA A 49 -26.85 -25.94 -33.55
CA ALA A 49 -27.91 -24.93 -33.64
C ALA A 49 -27.52 -23.45 -33.81
N THR A 50 -27.26 -23.11 -35.07
CA THR A 50 -27.59 -21.80 -35.67
C THR A 50 -29.10 -21.57 -35.65
N ASP A 51 -29.56 -20.50 -35.00
CA ASP A 51 -30.89 -19.92 -35.23
C ASP A 51 -30.73 -18.51 -35.81
N SER A 52 -31.46 -18.28 -36.89
CA SER A 52 -31.38 -17.07 -37.73
C SER A 52 -32.59 -16.20 -37.40
N SER A 53 -32.38 -15.05 -36.78
CA SER A 53 -33.42 -14.02 -36.63
C SER A 53 -33.08 -12.76 -37.41
N ALA A 54 -34.11 -12.23 -38.05
CA ALA A 54 -34.07 -11.34 -39.20
C ALA A 54 -33.57 -9.93 -38.89
N ALA A 55 -32.78 -9.39 -39.82
CA ALA A 55 -32.37 -7.99 -39.84
C ALA A 55 -33.54 -7.07 -40.20
N ALA A 56 -33.87 -6.14 -39.30
CA ALA A 56 -34.72 -4.99 -39.60
C ALA A 56 -33.86 -3.88 -40.23
N ALA A 57 -34.34 -3.32 -41.35
CA ALA A 57 -33.68 -2.23 -42.07
C ALA A 57 -33.62 -0.95 -41.21
N ALA A 58 -32.43 -0.39 -41.06
CA ALA A 58 -32.21 0.90 -40.41
C ALA A 58 -32.58 2.07 -41.35
N PRO A 59 -33.13 3.17 -40.82
CA PRO A 59 -33.46 4.37 -41.60
C PRO A 59 -32.20 5.13 -42.02
N GLU A 60 -32.27 5.75 -43.20
CA GLU A 60 -31.20 6.52 -43.84
C GLU A 60 -30.70 7.67 -42.95
N ALA A 61 -29.37 7.82 -42.93
CA ALA A 61 -28.65 8.79 -42.12
C ALA A 61 -28.95 10.24 -42.53
N ALA A 62 -29.51 11.02 -41.61
CA ALA A 62 -29.46 12.47 -41.67
C ALA A 62 -27.99 12.92 -41.54
N THR A 63 -27.59 13.84 -42.40
CA THR A 63 -26.23 14.39 -42.44
C THR A 63 -26.03 15.26 -41.21
N ASP A 64 -25.37 14.70 -40.20
CA ASP A 64 -25.07 15.37 -38.94
C ASP A 64 -24.05 16.49 -39.19
N ALA A 65 -24.47 17.74 -38.94
CA ALA A 65 -23.59 18.88 -39.05
C ALA A 65 -22.49 18.73 -38.00
N ALA A 66 -21.22 18.80 -38.42
CA ALA A 66 -20.06 18.67 -37.54
C ALA A 66 -20.24 19.58 -36.30
N LYS A 67 -20.49 18.96 -35.15
CA LYS A 67 -20.54 19.64 -33.86
C LYS A 67 -19.19 20.35 -33.70
N PRO A 68 -19.17 21.66 -33.38
CA PRO A 68 -17.92 22.39 -33.21
C PRO A 68 -17.05 21.68 -32.16
N ASP A 69 -15.79 21.45 -32.52
CA ASP A 69 -14.80 20.82 -31.64
C ASP A 69 -14.77 21.57 -30.31
N ALA A 70 -15.21 20.89 -29.25
CA ALA A 70 -15.10 21.45 -27.91
C ALA A 70 -13.64 21.78 -27.65
N ALA A 71 -13.36 23.01 -27.18
CA ALA A 71 -12.00 23.41 -26.84
C ALA A 71 -11.40 22.36 -25.89
N SER A 72 -10.20 21.87 -26.21
CA SER A 72 -9.48 20.95 -25.33
C SER A 72 -9.26 21.65 -23.99
N GLU A 73 -9.77 21.03 -22.92
CA GLU A 73 -9.52 21.50 -21.57
C GLU A 73 -8.25 20.85 -21.02
N PRO A 74 -7.41 21.61 -20.29
CA PRO A 74 -6.11 21.13 -19.87
C PRO A 74 -6.21 19.99 -18.85
N VAL A 75 -5.27 19.06 -18.93
CA VAL A 75 -4.98 18.08 -17.87
C VAL A 75 -3.62 18.43 -17.28
N SER A 76 -3.49 18.36 -15.97
CA SER A 76 -2.20 18.60 -15.30
C SER A 76 -1.82 17.49 -14.33
N LEU A 77 -0.51 17.29 -14.19
CA LEU A 77 0.10 16.37 -13.23
C LEU A 77 1.10 17.14 -12.38
N THR A 78 1.03 16.99 -11.06
CA THR A 78 2.04 17.50 -10.13
C THR A 78 2.78 16.33 -9.47
N ALA A 79 4.10 16.31 -9.57
CA ALA A 79 4.92 15.27 -8.97
C ALA A 79 5.61 15.75 -7.70
N TYR A 80 5.53 14.96 -6.65
CA TYR A 80 6.18 15.21 -5.37
C TYR A 80 7.16 14.11 -5.01
N ASP A 81 8.21 14.47 -4.29
CA ASP A 81 9.08 13.55 -3.56
C ASP A 81 9.27 14.11 -2.15
N ASP A 82 8.77 13.37 -1.17
CA ASP A 82 8.89 13.71 0.24
C ASP A 82 8.46 15.16 0.56
N GLY A 83 7.28 15.53 0.05
CA GLY A 83 6.66 16.85 0.19
C GLY A 83 7.28 17.98 -0.63
N ALA A 84 8.34 17.71 -1.40
CA ALA A 84 8.94 18.70 -2.30
C ALA A 84 8.49 18.45 -3.75
N PRO A 85 8.04 19.48 -4.48
CA PRO A 85 7.74 19.35 -5.90
C PRO A 85 9.00 18.94 -6.68
N GLN A 86 8.85 18.02 -7.63
CA GLN A 86 9.95 17.46 -8.43
C GLN A 86 9.98 18.06 -9.82
N ALA A 87 10.96 18.91 -10.09
CA ALA A 87 11.22 19.47 -11.42
C ALA A 87 12.00 18.49 -12.31
N GLY A 88 11.89 18.65 -13.63
CA GLY A 88 12.70 17.91 -14.59
C GLY A 88 12.25 16.47 -14.86
N LEU A 89 11.10 16.04 -14.33
CA LEU A 89 10.54 14.71 -14.60
C LEU A 89 9.83 14.70 -15.95
N SER A 90 10.02 13.63 -16.73
CA SER A 90 9.29 13.46 -17.99
C SER A 90 7.87 12.98 -17.72
N VAL A 91 6.89 13.66 -18.32
CA VAL A 91 5.47 13.34 -18.22
C VAL A 91 4.92 13.14 -19.63
N VAL A 92 4.30 11.99 -19.86
CA VAL A 92 3.73 11.61 -21.15
C VAL A 92 2.21 11.57 -21.02
N PHE A 93 1.52 12.31 -21.88
CA PHE A 93 0.07 12.29 -21.99
C PHE A 93 -0.32 11.38 -23.14
N HIS A 94 -1.24 10.44 -22.91
CA HIS A 94 -1.64 9.44 -23.89
C HIS A 94 -3.14 9.47 -24.16
N ALA A 95 -3.51 9.04 -25.37
CA ALA A 95 -4.88 8.71 -25.74
C ALA A 95 -5.30 7.37 -25.12
N ALA A 96 -6.59 7.04 -25.17
CA ALA A 96 -7.14 5.79 -24.58
C ALA A 96 -6.54 4.50 -25.15
N ASP A 97 -6.07 4.51 -26.39
CA ASP A 97 -5.41 3.38 -27.04
C ASP A 97 -3.91 3.27 -26.71
N GLY A 98 -3.38 4.16 -25.86
CA GLY A 98 -1.98 4.23 -25.46
C GLY A 98 -1.06 5.00 -26.39
N ALA A 99 -1.59 5.65 -27.45
CA ALA A 99 -0.82 6.52 -28.32
C ALA A 99 -0.35 7.77 -27.57
N VAL A 100 0.88 8.23 -27.84
CA VAL A 100 1.44 9.45 -27.24
C VAL A 100 0.81 10.69 -27.88
N LEU A 101 0.25 11.56 -27.06
CA LEU A 101 -0.34 12.84 -27.47
C LEU A 101 0.62 14.01 -27.23
N ALA A 102 1.27 14.02 -26.06
CA ALA A 102 2.23 15.05 -25.67
C ALA A 102 3.29 14.49 -24.73
N VAL A 103 4.47 15.10 -24.74
CA VAL A 103 5.56 14.83 -23.79
C VAL A 103 5.98 16.16 -23.20
N GLU A 104 5.82 16.29 -21.89
CA GLU A 104 6.14 17.49 -21.13
C GLU A 104 7.20 17.18 -20.07
N THR A 105 7.77 18.22 -19.50
CA THR A 105 8.69 18.12 -18.36
C THR A 105 8.14 18.92 -17.20
N THR A 106 8.19 18.37 -15.98
CA THR A 106 7.73 19.10 -14.80
C THR A 106 8.56 20.37 -14.55
N GLY A 107 7.87 21.48 -14.27
CA GLY A 107 8.49 22.76 -13.93
C GLY A 107 9.05 22.80 -12.50
N ALA A 108 9.51 23.97 -12.07
CA ALA A 108 10.01 24.19 -10.70
C ALA A 108 8.96 23.97 -9.61
N ASP A 109 7.68 24.06 -9.96
CA ASP A 109 6.52 23.74 -9.13
C ASP A 109 6.14 22.25 -9.18
N GLY A 110 6.92 21.42 -9.88
CA GLY A 110 6.68 19.99 -10.04
C GLY A 110 5.54 19.67 -11.01
N LYS A 111 5.02 20.68 -11.73
CA LYS A 111 3.81 20.54 -12.57
C LYS A 111 4.15 20.39 -14.04
N ALA A 112 3.45 19.50 -14.72
CA ALA A 112 3.36 19.40 -16.17
C ALA A 112 1.89 19.54 -16.59
N THR A 113 1.60 20.23 -17.71
CA THR A 113 0.22 20.46 -18.18
C THR A 113 0.15 20.26 -19.69
N SER A 114 -0.87 19.54 -20.16
CA SER A 114 -1.15 19.33 -21.57
C SER A 114 -2.54 19.84 -21.93
N THR A 115 -2.68 20.43 -23.11
CA THR A 115 -3.95 20.84 -23.74
C THR A 115 -4.24 19.97 -24.97
N ALA A 116 -3.74 18.73 -25.00
CA ALA A 116 -4.09 17.79 -26.04
C ALA A 116 -5.55 17.32 -25.84
N ALA A 117 -6.31 17.22 -26.92
CA ALA A 117 -7.63 16.60 -26.86
C ALA A 117 -7.51 15.09 -26.66
N GLY A 118 -8.45 14.49 -25.91
CA GLY A 118 -8.55 13.04 -25.75
C GLY A 118 -7.47 12.41 -24.85
N VAL A 119 -6.84 13.18 -23.96
CA VAL A 119 -6.01 12.62 -22.89
C VAL A 119 -6.86 11.68 -22.05
N ALA A 120 -6.42 10.43 -21.93
CA ALA A 120 -7.07 9.40 -21.13
C ALA A 120 -6.08 8.70 -20.17
N MET A 121 -4.77 8.84 -20.40
CA MET A 121 -3.75 8.35 -19.48
C MET A 121 -2.62 9.36 -19.33
N VAL A 122 -2.00 9.39 -18.16
CA VAL A 122 -0.80 10.20 -17.89
C VAL A 122 0.26 9.32 -17.24
N THR A 123 1.45 9.25 -17.85
CA THR A 123 2.60 8.49 -17.35
C THR A 123 3.71 9.44 -16.90
N VAL A 124 4.26 9.24 -15.71
CA VAL A 124 5.47 9.94 -15.24
C VAL A 124 6.63 8.96 -15.11
N LEU A 125 7.84 9.42 -15.48
CA LEU A 125 9.09 8.75 -15.16
C LEU A 125 9.73 9.41 -13.93
N ARG A 126 9.84 8.67 -12.83
CA ARG A 126 10.46 9.15 -11.59
C ARG A 126 11.99 9.06 -11.67
N ALA A 127 12.65 9.80 -10.76
CA ALA A 127 14.12 9.82 -10.66
C ALA A 127 14.74 8.44 -10.37
N ASP A 128 14.01 7.57 -9.66
CA ASP A 128 14.39 6.18 -9.38
C ASP A 128 14.18 5.22 -10.56
N GLN A 129 13.82 5.75 -11.74
CA GLN A 129 13.47 5.00 -12.96
C GLN A 129 12.17 4.18 -12.87
N SER A 130 11.35 4.40 -11.83
CA SER A 130 10.00 3.83 -11.81
C SER A 130 9.05 4.63 -12.72
N LEU A 131 8.09 3.92 -13.30
CA LEU A 131 7.02 4.51 -14.11
C LEU A 131 5.72 4.45 -13.33
N ILE A 132 4.92 5.52 -13.43
CA ILE A 132 3.59 5.58 -12.84
C ILE A 132 2.62 6.07 -13.90
N THR A 133 1.58 5.29 -14.20
CA THR A 133 0.50 5.65 -15.13
C THR A 133 -0.81 5.79 -14.37
N ILE A 134 -1.51 6.90 -14.58
CA ILE A 134 -2.88 7.10 -14.12
C ILE A 134 -3.80 6.93 -15.34
N PHE A 135 -4.81 6.07 -15.22
CA PHE A 135 -5.79 5.75 -16.25
C PHE A 135 -7.08 6.56 -16.10
N ASP A 136 -7.96 6.43 -17.10
CA ASP A 136 -9.30 7.04 -17.17
C ASP A 136 -9.31 8.57 -16.96
N VAL A 137 -8.20 9.24 -17.24
CA VAL A 137 -7.99 10.67 -16.99
C VAL A 137 -9.02 11.50 -17.76
N GLU A 138 -9.63 12.47 -17.08
CA GLU A 138 -10.64 13.35 -17.66
C GLU A 138 -10.09 14.76 -17.91
N PRO A 139 -10.66 15.52 -18.87
CA PRO A 139 -10.34 16.92 -19.03
C PRO A 139 -10.54 17.71 -17.72
N LYS A 140 -9.66 18.68 -17.44
CA LYS A 140 -9.57 19.45 -16.17
C LYS A 140 -9.02 18.71 -14.95
N ASP A 141 -8.65 17.44 -15.07
CA ASP A 141 -8.06 16.74 -13.93
C ASP A 141 -6.72 17.39 -13.50
N ALA A 142 -6.60 17.55 -12.18
CA ALA A 142 -5.39 17.99 -11.49
C ALA A 142 -4.82 16.79 -10.76
N LEU A 143 -4.09 15.96 -11.50
CA LEU A 143 -3.50 14.73 -11.02
C LEU A 143 -2.27 15.02 -10.15
N PHE A 144 -1.94 14.08 -9.26
CA PHE A 144 -0.63 14.09 -8.63
C PHE A 144 -0.07 12.68 -8.41
N VAL A 145 1.24 12.65 -8.16
CA VAL A 145 2.03 11.43 -7.92
C VAL A 145 3.05 11.70 -6.82
N GLY A 146 3.29 10.69 -5.98
CA GLY A 146 4.10 10.82 -4.77
C GLY A 146 3.34 11.48 -3.61
N SER A 147 4.06 11.85 -2.55
CA SER A 147 3.48 12.45 -1.35
C SER A 147 3.79 13.95 -1.29
N ALA A 148 2.75 14.77 -1.22
CA ALA A 148 2.87 16.20 -0.92
C ALA A 148 3.24 16.46 0.56
N GLN A 149 3.21 15.43 1.40
CA GLN A 149 3.66 15.51 2.78
C GLN A 149 5.14 15.17 2.89
N VAL A 150 5.85 15.91 3.74
CA VAL A 150 7.24 15.59 4.11
C VAL A 150 7.20 14.49 5.16
N LEU A 151 7.55 13.27 4.77
CA LEU A 151 7.50 12.07 5.61
C LEU A 151 8.89 11.61 6.06
N GLY A 152 9.87 11.56 5.16
CA GLY A 152 11.18 10.94 5.37
C GLY A 152 12.28 11.87 5.91
N LYS A 153 12.12 13.20 5.74
CA LYS A 153 13.11 14.17 6.24
C LYS A 153 13.23 14.11 7.75
N SER A 154 14.47 14.15 8.23
CA SER A 154 14.74 14.38 9.65
C SER A 154 14.25 15.78 10.03
N ALA A 155 13.40 15.83 11.06
CA ALA A 155 12.97 17.03 11.76
C ALA A 155 13.86 17.34 12.98
N GLY A 156 14.74 16.42 13.37
CA GLY A 156 15.65 16.58 14.50
C GLY A 156 16.04 15.25 15.11
N THR A 157 16.75 15.29 16.24
CA THR A 157 17.07 14.10 17.03
C THR A 157 16.47 14.26 18.42
N ILE A 158 15.87 13.21 18.97
CA ILE A 158 15.42 13.16 20.35
C ILE A 158 16.33 12.24 21.16
N ASN A 159 16.48 12.51 22.46
CA ASN A 159 17.07 11.58 23.43
C ASN A 159 15.99 11.15 24.41
N VAL A 160 15.54 9.90 24.28
CA VAL A 160 14.46 9.36 25.11
C VAL A 160 15.02 8.79 26.41
N THR A 161 14.54 9.26 27.55
CA THR A 161 14.97 8.78 28.87
C THR A 161 13.77 8.45 29.76
N ALA A 162 13.88 7.43 30.62
CA ALA A 162 12.92 7.21 31.71
C ALA A 162 13.57 7.52 33.08
N PRO A 163 12.80 8.02 34.08
CA PRO A 163 13.36 8.39 35.38
C PRO A 163 13.96 7.22 36.16
N THR A 164 13.38 6.03 36.01
CA THR A 164 13.81 4.81 36.72
C THR A 164 13.71 3.61 35.79
N PRO A 165 14.67 2.67 35.81
CA PRO A 165 14.54 1.40 35.12
C PRO A 165 13.48 0.52 35.79
N VAL A 166 12.89 -0.39 35.02
CA VAL A 166 11.91 -1.36 35.52
C VAL A 166 12.65 -2.59 36.07
N THR A 167 12.35 -2.96 37.30
CA THR A 167 12.88 -4.19 37.91
C THR A 167 12.51 -5.41 37.07
N ASN A 168 13.49 -6.27 36.78
CA ASN A 168 13.38 -7.47 35.92
C ASN A 168 13.30 -7.23 34.41
N SER A 169 13.36 -5.98 33.93
CA SER A 169 13.52 -5.72 32.50
C SER A 169 14.93 -6.10 32.04
N THR A 170 15.06 -6.78 30.91
CA THR A 170 16.36 -7.04 30.27
C THR A 170 16.71 -5.98 29.23
N ASP A 171 15.70 -5.42 28.57
CA ASP A 171 15.84 -4.33 27.62
C ASP A 171 14.55 -3.50 27.54
N TYR A 172 14.59 -2.44 26.73
CA TYR A 172 13.50 -1.54 26.46
C TYR A 172 13.39 -1.33 24.96
N ALA A 173 12.20 -1.50 24.42
CA ALA A 173 11.88 -1.12 23.06
C ALA A 173 11.23 0.27 23.08
N VAL A 174 11.79 1.19 22.32
CA VAL A 174 11.38 2.60 22.25
C VAL A 174 10.94 2.88 20.82
N ASP A 175 9.76 3.45 20.67
CA ASP A 175 9.11 3.70 19.39
C ASP A 175 8.63 5.16 19.30
N VAL A 176 8.87 5.77 18.15
CA VAL A 176 8.42 7.12 17.75
C VAL A 176 7.59 7.01 16.46
N ALA A 177 6.83 5.93 16.32
CA ALA A 177 6.00 5.52 15.17
C ALA A 177 6.76 5.17 13.89
N THR A 178 7.64 6.04 13.42
CA THR A 178 8.41 5.84 12.17
C THR A 178 9.87 5.45 12.42
N SER A 179 10.24 5.29 13.67
CA SER A 179 11.58 4.92 14.09
C SER A 179 11.49 4.19 15.41
N SER A 180 12.30 3.16 15.54
CA SER A 180 12.28 2.25 16.67
C SER A 180 13.68 1.81 17.05
N LYS A 181 13.91 1.61 18.34
CA LYS A 181 15.20 1.24 18.90
C LYS A 181 15.06 0.39 20.14
N ILE A 182 15.91 -0.62 20.26
CA ILE A 182 16.08 -1.41 21.49
C ILE A 182 17.28 -0.87 22.26
N VAL A 183 17.11 -0.63 23.56
CA VAL A 183 18.18 -0.20 24.48
C VAL A 183 18.17 -1.05 25.74
N THR A 184 19.34 -1.33 26.32
CA THR A 184 19.46 -2.11 27.56
C THR A 184 19.33 -1.24 28.82
N ASP A 185 19.59 0.05 28.70
CA ASP A 185 19.45 1.03 29.79
C ASP A 185 18.78 2.31 29.27
N ILE A 186 17.50 2.46 29.61
CA ILE A 186 16.68 3.61 29.22
C ILE A 186 17.04 4.90 29.98
N THR A 187 17.82 4.82 31.06
CA THR A 187 18.21 6.01 31.86
C THR A 187 19.36 6.79 31.23
N VAL A 188 20.21 6.13 30.43
CA VAL A 188 21.34 6.73 29.71
C VAL A 188 20.87 7.51 28.48
N GLY A 189 19.70 7.15 27.95
CA GLY A 189 19.06 7.82 26.83
C GLY A 189 19.13 7.04 25.52
N ALA A 190 18.00 6.96 24.81
CA ALA A 190 17.91 6.42 23.47
C ALA A 190 17.86 7.58 22.46
N GLN A 191 18.98 7.83 21.78
CA GLN A 191 18.99 8.75 20.64
C GLN A 191 18.24 8.15 19.46
N MET A 192 17.24 8.88 18.96
CA MET A 192 16.36 8.49 17.85
C MET A 192 16.15 9.67 16.90
N ASP A 193 16.06 9.36 15.61
CA ASP A 193 15.74 10.35 14.58
C ASP A 193 14.26 10.67 14.62
N LEU A 194 13.93 11.95 14.72
CA LEU A 194 12.55 12.42 14.63
C LEU A 194 12.28 12.79 13.19
N LYS A 195 11.28 12.19 12.56
CA LYS A 195 10.90 12.45 11.18
C LYS A 195 9.82 13.54 11.09
N ALA A 196 9.78 14.24 9.96
CA ALA A 196 8.71 15.19 9.66
C ALA A 196 7.32 14.53 9.68
N ALA A 197 7.23 13.24 9.32
CA ALA A 197 6.02 12.44 9.50
C ALA A 197 5.47 12.49 10.94
N ASN A 198 6.35 12.53 11.95
CA ASN A 198 5.97 12.56 13.37
C ASN A 198 5.32 13.87 13.82
N LEU A 199 5.31 14.88 12.95
CA LEU A 199 4.84 16.24 13.24
C LEU A 199 3.68 16.67 12.36
N LEU A 200 3.09 15.76 11.57
CA LEU A 200 2.06 16.08 10.55
C LEU A 200 0.82 16.76 11.13
N THR A 201 0.43 16.46 12.37
CA THR A 201 -0.75 17.06 13.00
C THR A 201 -0.48 18.40 13.69
N GLY A 202 0.78 18.80 13.81
CA GLY A 202 1.19 19.95 14.61
C GLY A 202 1.11 19.74 16.13
N GLU A 203 0.60 18.59 16.60
CA GLU A 203 0.47 18.28 18.03
C GLU A 203 1.81 17.92 18.69
N GLY A 204 2.87 17.76 17.88
CA GLY A 204 4.18 17.25 18.31
C GLY A 204 4.21 15.73 18.28
N ALA A 205 5.42 15.18 18.40
CA ALA A 205 5.62 13.74 18.35
C ALA A 205 5.30 13.07 19.69
N SER A 206 4.92 11.81 19.62
CA SER A 206 4.73 10.94 20.77
C SER A 206 5.81 9.86 20.78
N VAL A 207 6.24 9.47 21.98
CA VAL A 207 7.18 8.37 22.19
C VAL A 207 6.51 7.37 23.11
N LEU A 208 6.54 6.11 22.71
CA LEU A 208 6.09 4.98 23.51
C LEU A 208 7.30 4.08 23.76
N ALA A 209 7.51 3.68 25.01
CA ALA A 209 8.49 2.67 25.36
C ALA A 209 7.85 1.54 26.15
N TRP A 210 8.33 0.32 25.97
CA TRP A 210 7.95 -0.83 26.79
C TRP A 210 9.18 -1.56 27.34
N SER A 211 9.06 -1.97 28.59
CA SER A 211 10.03 -2.82 29.28
C SER A 211 9.77 -4.29 28.93
N ARG A 212 10.80 -5.07 28.59
CA ARG A 212 10.66 -6.49 28.24
C ARG A 212 11.54 -7.38 29.10
N ASP A 213 11.10 -8.61 29.36
CA ASP A 213 11.96 -9.63 29.96
C ASP A 213 12.88 -10.31 28.94
N LYS A 214 13.62 -11.30 29.44
CA LYS A 214 14.48 -12.20 28.68
C LYS A 214 13.75 -12.94 27.54
N ASP A 215 12.44 -13.12 27.65
CA ASP A 215 11.60 -13.80 26.66
C ASP A 215 10.95 -12.79 25.69
N GLN A 216 11.34 -11.52 25.78
CA GLN A 216 10.87 -10.38 24.96
C GLN A 216 9.39 -10.05 25.18
N VAL A 217 8.80 -10.51 26.29
CA VAL A 217 7.42 -10.24 26.65
C VAL A 217 7.31 -8.86 27.31
N PRO A 218 6.42 -7.96 26.85
CA PRO A 218 6.21 -6.67 27.51
C PRO A 218 5.62 -6.82 28.92
N TYR A 219 6.18 -6.07 29.88
CA TYR A 219 5.66 -6.01 31.27
C TYR A 219 4.92 -4.72 31.57
N SER A 220 5.52 -3.60 31.18
CA SER A 220 5.03 -2.26 31.47
C SER A 220 5.39 -1.33 30.32
N TYR A 221 4.72 -0.19 30.25
CA TYR A 221 4.97 0.84 29.25
C TYR A 221 5.07 2.21 29.91
N ALA A 222 5.79 3.12 29.26
CA ALA A 222 5.87 4.52 29.61
C ALA A 222 5.82 5.34 28.31
N TYR A 223 5.34 6.56 28.38
CA TYR A 223 5.18 7.39 27.20
C TYR A 223 5.43 8.87 27.49
N ALA A 224 5.67 9.61 26.41
CA ALA A 224 5.68 11.07 26.37
C ALA A 224 4.96 11.53 25.09
N THR A 225 4.34 12.70 25.13
CA THR A 225 3.60 13.28 23.99
C THR A 225 3.96 14.76 23.83
N GLY A 226 3.67 15.34 22.67
CA GLY A 226 3.89 16.77 22.44
C GLY A 226 5.37 17.15 22.29
N ILE A 227 6.22 16.21 21.88
CA ILE A 227 7.66 16.45 21.71
C ILE A 227 7.87 17.24 20.42
N GLN A 228 8.35 18.46 20.55
CA GLN A 228 8.70 19.34 19.44
C GLN A 228 10.22 19.29 19.22
N PRO A 229 10.71 19.28 17.96
CA PRO A 229 12.13 19.43 17.71
C PRO A 229 12.61 20.79 18.22
N GLY A 230 13.73 20.81 18.96
CA GLY A 230 14.40 22.06 19.34
C GLY A 230 15.14 22.70 18.15
N ASP A 231 15.34 24.01 18.22
CA ASP A 231 15.96 24.83 17.14
C ASP A 231 17.41 24.40 16.79
N ALA A 232 18.12 23.75 17.71
CA ALA A 232 19.42 23.14 17.47
C ALA A 232 19.72 22.04 18.51
N GLY A 233 20.15 20.87 18.04
CA GLY A 233 20.67 19.79 18.89
C GLY A 233 19.67 18.68 19.18
N VAL A 234 19.92 17.96 20.28
CA VAL A 234 19.14 16.77 20.68
C VAL A 234 18.07 17.18 21.68
N THR A 235 16.81 16.97 21.32
CA THR A 235 15.66 17.32 22.16
C THR A 235 15.46 16.25 23.26
N PRO A 236 15.38 16.61 24.54
CA PRO A 236 15.09 15.64 25.58
C PRO A 236 13.62 15.17 25.49
N ALA A 237 13.41 13.86 25.51
CA ALA A 237 12.10 13.22 25.58
C ALA A 237 12.01 12.39 26.87
N ILE A 238 11.54 13.00 27.96
CA ILE A 238 11.48 12.35 29.27
C ILE A 238 10.13 11.62 29.39
N LEU A 239 10.19 10.29 29.49
CA LEU A 239 9.01 9.44 29.67
C LEU A 239 8.38 9.63 31.05
N GLY A 240 7.07 9.42 31.12
CA GLY A 240 6.32 9.36 32.38
C GLY A 240 6.68 8.15 33.24
N ALA A 241 5.88 7.94 34.29
CA ALA A 241 5.99 6.74 35.12
C ALA A 241 5.60 5.48 34.31
N TRP A 242 6.27 4.36 34.61
CA TRP A 242 5.91 3.06 34.05
C TRP A 242 4.54 2.61 34.56
N SER A 243 3.69 2.13 33.65
CA SER A 243 2.38 1.58 33.94
C SER A 243 2.30 0.11 33.49
N ALA A 244 1.63 -0.70 34.29
CA ALA A 244 1.23 -2.07 33.94
C ALA A 244 -0.27 -2.15 33.58
N ASP A 245 -0.91 -1.01 33.35
CA ASP A 245 -2.33 -0.95 33.00
C ASP A 245 -2.50 -1.26 31.52
N TRP A 246 -2.68 -2.55 31.22
CA TRP A 246 -2.94 -3.06 29.87
C TRP A 246 -4.43 -3.32 29.68
N ILE A 247 -4.94 -2.95 28.51
CA ILE A 247 -6.26 -3.40 28.03
C ILE A 247 -6.05 -4.73 27.31
N SER A 248 -6.81 -5.76 27.70
CA SER A 248 -6.89 -7.00 26.93
C SER A 248 -7.93 -6.83 25.83
N LEU A 249 -7.48 -6.66 24.58
CA LEU A 249 -8.37 -6.69 23.42
C LEU A 249 -8.42 -8.10 22.84
N ILE A 250 -9.63 -8.59 22.60
CA ILE A 250 -9.89 -9.81 21.84
C ILE A 250 -10.39 -9.42 20.44
N VAL A 251 -9.69 -9.86 19.40
CA VAL A 251 -10.16 -9.77 18.01
C VAL A 251 -10.78 -11.12 17.64
N ARG A 252 -12.11 -11.20 17.60
CA ARG A 252 -12.84 -12.41 17.19
C ARG A 252 -13.01 -12.43 15.69
N LEU A 253 -12.67 -13.56 15.09
CA LEU A 253 -12.78 -13.79 13.66
C LEU A 253 -14.05 -14.59 13.37
N LYS A 254 -14.92 -14.04 12.54
CA LYS A 254 -16.12 -14.71 12.04
C LYS A 254 -15.95 -15.01 10.56
N GLN A 255 -16.46 -16.17 10.15
CA GLN A 255 -16.58 -16.58 8.74
C GLN A 255 -15.28 -16.40 7.93
N ALA A 256 -14.14 -16.82 8.49
CA ALA A 256 -12.87 -16.83 7.76
C ALA A 256 -13.05 -17.51 6.39
N PRO A 257 -12.56 -16.90 5.28
CA PRO A 257 -12.70 -17.49 3.96
C PRO A 257 -12.13 -18.91 3.94
N MET A 258 -12.89 -19.89 3.43
CA MET A 258 -12.44 -21.29 3.40
C MET A 258 -11.16 -21.50 2.57
N SER A 259 -10.87 -20.58 1.65
CA SER A 259 -9.67 -20.58 0.82
C SER A 259 -8.46 -19.91 1.48
N ALA A 260 -8.62 -19.26 2.63
CA ALA A 260 -7.51 -18.68 3.36
C ALA A 260 -6.67 -19.79 4.00
N ALA A 261 -5.36 -19.78 3.75
CA ALA A 261 -4.42 -20.70 4.38
C ALA A 261 -4.08 -20.21 5.80
N THR A 262 -3.82 -18.91 5.93
CA THR A 262 -3.47 -18.27 7.20
C THR A 262 -4.31 -17.03 7.42
N VAL A 263 -4.58 -16.74 8.69
CA VAL A 263 -5.10 -15.46 9.14
C VAL A 263 -4.09 -14.84 10.08
N ALA A 264 -3.87 -13.55 9.94
CA ALA A 264 -3.06 -12.76 10.83
C ALA A 264 -3.88 -11.60 11.41
N ALA A 265 -3.52 -11.17 12.60
CA ALA A 265 -3.98 -9.91 13.13
C ALA A 265 -2.82 -9.16 13.78
N SER A 266 -2.90 -7.85 13.73
CA SER A 266 -2.03 -6.97 14.49
C SER A 266 -2.80 -5.83 15.13
N ILE A 267 -2.18 -5.20 16.12
CA ILE A 267 -2.70 -4.02 16.77
C ILE A 267 -1.60 -3.00 17.02
N ALA A 268 -1.97 -1.74 16.92
CA ALA A 268 -1.13 -0.62 17.33
C ALA A 268 -1.97 0.48 17.98
N PRO A 269 -1.51 1.06 19.10
CA PRO A 269 -2.03 2.35 19.52
C PRO A 269 -1.66 3.39 18.48
N VAL A 270 -2.58 4.32 18.24
CA VAL A 270 -2.37 5.46 17.34
C VAL A 270 -2.27 6.71 18.19
N SER A 271 -1.25 7.53 17.95
CA SER A 271 -1.12 8.85 18.55
C SER A 271 -0.83 9.86 17.45
N ALA A 272 -1.55 10.99 17.44
CA ALA A 272 -1.37 12.04 16.44
C ALA A 272 -1.50 11.50 15.00
N GLY A 273 -2.42 10.55 14.76
CA GLY A 273 -2.66 9.95 13.45
C GLY A 273 -1.62 8.91 13.00
N LEU A 274 -0.60 8.62 13.81
CA LEU A 274 0.43 7.63 13.50
C LEU A 274 0.30 6.40 14.39
N ALA A 275 0.37 5.23 13.77
CA ALA A 275 0.36 3.95 14.45
C ALA A 275 1.77 3.53 14.87
N TYR A 276 1.89 2.91 16.05
CA TYR A 276 3.15 2.49 16.65
C TYR A 276 3.35 0.98 16.47
N TYR A 277 4.04 0.58 15.39
CA TYR A 277 4.18 -0.82 14.94
C TYR A 277 5.59 -1.40 15.13
N ASP A 278 6.64 -0.59 15.20
CA ASP A 278 7.96 -1.00 14.67
C ASP A 278 8.80 -1.93 15.57
N LEU A 279 8.28 -2.36 16.74
CA LEU A 279 8.95 -3.33 17.62
C LEU A 279 8.00 -4.43 18.12
N ASN A 280 6.98 -4.74 17.31
CA ASN A 280 5.76 -5.40 17.73
C ASN A 280 5.91 -6.83 18.29
N PRO A 281 5.52 -7.10 19.56
CA PRO A 281 5.03 -8.41 19.97
C PRO A 281 3.55 -8.62 19.60
N TRP A 282 2.87 -7.62 19.03
CA TRP A 282 1.43 -7.63 18.77
C TRP A 282 1.06 -7.99 17.33
N GLN A 283 1.87 -8.83 16.67
CA GLN A 283 1.48 -9.50 15.43
C GLN A 283 1.40 -10.99 15.68
N VAL A 284 0.27 -11.58 15.34
CA VAL A 284 0.02 -13.02 15.48
C VAL A 284 -0.56 -13.55 14.19
N SER A 285 -0.15 -14.76 13.83
CA SER A 285 -0.67 -15.47 12.67
C SER A 285 -0.93 -16.92 13.03
N ALA A 286 -2.00 -17.49 12.49
CA ALA A 286 -2.33 -18.90 12.68
C ALA A 286 -3.01 -19.46 11.41
N PRO A 287 -2.98 -20.79 11.22
CA PRO A 287 -3.75 -21.43 10.16
C PRO A 287 -5.23 -21.07 10.28
N ALA A 288 -5.88 -20.69 9.17
CA ALA A 288 -7.24 -20.14 9.20
C ALA A 288 -8.28 -21.08 9.85
N MET A 289 -8.12 -22.40 9.66
CA MET A 289 -9.02 -23.40 10.25
C MET A 289 -8.85 -23.61 11.76
N GLN A 290 -7.78 -23.08 12.35
CA GLN A 290 -7.41 -23.33 13.75
C GLN A 290 -7.64 -22.12 14.66
N VAL A 291 -7.96 -20.96 14.09
CA VAL A 291 -8.07 -19.70 14.85
C VAL A 291 -9.42 -19.05 14.63
N ASN A 292 -10.07 -18.72 15.73
CA ASN A 292 -11.31 -17.93 15.76
C ASN A 292 -11.15 -16.63 16.58
N MET A 293 -9.99 -16.43 17.22
CA MET A 293 -9.68 -15.19 17.91
C MET A 293 -8.18 -14.97 18.11
N PHE A 294 -7.82 -13.71 18.26
CA PHE A 294 -6.52 -13.27 18.76
C PHE A 294 -6.71 -12.40 20.00
N GLN A 295 -5.75 -12.43 20.92
CA GLN A 295 -5.78 -11.61 22.13
C GLN A 295 -4.50 -10.79 22.21
N PHE A 296 -4.66 -9.49 22.51
CA PHE A 296 -3.58 -8.53 22.57
C PHE A 296 -3.62 -7.72 23.87
N GLY A 297 -2.44 -7.34 24.36
CA GLY A 297 -2.29 -6.33 25.40
C GLY A 297 -2.04 -4.96 24.77
N VAL A 298 -2.89 -3.98 25.06
CA VAL A 298 -2.77 -2.62 24.54
C VAL A 298 -2.51 -1.64 25.68
N PRO A 299 -1.55 -0.71 25.55
CA PRO A 299 -1.30 0.33 26.57
C PRO A 299 -2.57 1.14 26.86
N ALA A 300 -3.16 1.01 28.06
CA ALA A 300 -4.43 1.66 28.40
C ALA A 300 -4.39 3.20 28.35
N LEU A 301 -3.21 3.79 28.60
CA LEU A 301 -3.04 5.23 28.79
C LEU A 301 -2.40 5.95 27.59
N PHE A 302 -2.02 5.23 26.53
CA PHE A 302 -1.31 5.82 25.38
C PHE A 302 -2.09 5.70 24.07
N GLY A 303 -2.16 6.80 23.32
CA GLY A 303 -2.83 6.91 22.01
C GLY A 303 -4.23 7.53 22.09
N ASP A 304 -4.69 8.16 21.02
CA ASP A 304 -6.06 8.68 20.88
C ASP A 304 -6.99 7.73 20.10
N LEU A 305 -6.42 6.82 19.32
CA LEU A 305 -7.14 5.77 18.61
C LEU A 305 -6.42 4.43 18.79
N LEU A 306 -7.10 3.36 18.38
CA LEU A 306 -6.57 2.02 18.25
C LEU A 306 -6.69 1.59 16.80
N GLU A 307 -5.59 1.16 16.20
CA GLU A 307 -5.57 0.57 14.86
C GLU A 307 -5.43 -0.94 15.01
N TYR A 308 -6.36 -1.69 14.43
CA TYR A 308 -6.21 -3.13 14.28
C TYR A 308 -6.17 -3.50 12.81
N THR A 309 -5.35 -4.49 12.49
CA THR A 309 -5.25 -5.08 11.17
C THR A 309 -5.69 -6.53 11.25
N VAL A 310 -6.51 -6.97 10.29
CA VAL A 310 -6.80 -8.39 10.06
C VAL A 310 -6.47 -8.71 8.62
N ALA A 311 -5.69 -9.76 8.40
CA ALA A 311 -5.26 -10.20 7.08
C ALA A 311 -5.57 -11.68 6.87
N ALA A 312 -6.04 -12.02 5.66
CA ALA A 312 -6.20 -13.38 5.19
C ALA A 312 -5.25 -13.60 4.00
N SER A 313 -4.39 -14.61 4.09
CA SER A 313 -3.53 -15.01 2.98
C SER A 313 -4.12 -16.25 2.30
N TYR A 314 -4.19 -16.21 0.97
CA TYR A 314 -4.76 -17.26 0.14
C TYR A 314 -3.67 -18.05 -0.57
N GLY A 315 -3.97 -19.32 -0.87
CA GLY A 315 -3.06 -20.19 -1.63
C GLY A 315 -1.90 -20.73 -0.79
N VAL A 316 -0.84 -21.17 -1.47
CA VAL A 316 0.39 -21.62 -0.81
C VAL A 316 1.16 -20.40 -0.34
N GLN A 317 1.77 -20.50 0.85
CA GLN A 317 2.59 -19.42 1.41
C GLN A 317 3.64 -18.96 0.38
N GLY A 318 3.51 -17.73 -0.14
CA GLY A 318 4.37 -17.20 -1.20
C GLY A 318 3.70 -16.86 -2.52
N ASP A 319 2.42 -17.23 -2.71
CA ASP A 319 1.65 -16.89 -3.91
C ASP A 319 1.27 -15.40 -3.97
N GLY A 320 1.39 -14.69 -2.84
CA GLY A 320 1.23 -13.24 -2.74
C GLY A 320 -0.21 -12.77 -2.96
N THR A 321 -1.19 -13.62 -2.66
CA THR A 321 -2.60 -13.23 -2.64
C THR A 321 -3.04 -13.01 -1.20
N ASP A 322 -3.32 -11.76 -0.84
CA ASP A 322 -3.64 -11.34 0.53
C ASP A 322 -4.83 -10.38 0.52
N SER A 323 -5.77 -10.54 1.44
CA SER A 323 -6.78 -9.53 1.73
C SER A 323 -6.56 -8.98 3.13
N VAL A 324 -6.57 -7.66 3.26
CA VAL A 324 -6.25 -6.95 4.49
C VAL A 324 -7.35 -5.95 4.80
N LEU A 325 -7.71 -5.87 6.07
CA LEU A 325 -8.53 -4.83 6.67
C LEU A 325 -7.67 -4.10 7.70
N VAL A 326 -7.62 -2.77 7.59
CA VAL A 326 -7.08 -1.86 8.59
C VAL A 326 -8.22 -1.01 9.10
N LYS A 327 -8.45 -1.00 10.42
CA LYS A 327 -9.49 -0.19 11.05
C LYS A 327 -8.94 0.61 12.22
N ARG A 328 -9.24 1.90 12.23
CA ARG A 328 -9.02 2.81 13.36
C ARG A 328 -10.30 3.01 14.12
N ILE A 329 -10.27 2.78 15.42
CA ILE A 329 -11.39 2.99 16.32
C ILE A 329 -10.99 3.91 17.47
N LYS A 330 -11.91 4.77 17.90
CA LYS A 330 -11.69 5.67 19.04
C LYS A 330 -11.93 4.98 20.37
N GLU A 331 -12.91 4.09 20.39
CA GLU A 331 -13.20 3.26 21.55
C GLU A 331 -12.09 2.24 21.73
N ARG A 332 -11.83 1.87 22.99
CA ARG A 332 -10.87 0.82 23.35
C ARG A 332 -11.65 -0.36 23.91
N PRO A 333 -12.42 -1.07 23.08
CA PRO A 333 -13.22 -2.17 23.56
C PRO A 333 -12.30 -3.29 24.08
N THR A 334 -12.85 -4.16 24.90
CA THR A 334 -12.17 -5.42 25.26
C THR A 334 -12.36 -6.49 24.19
N GLU A 335 -13.27 -6.26 23.23
CA GLU A 335 -13.60 -7.20 22.17
C GLU A 335 -14.02 -6.48 20.89
N VAL A 336 -13.52 -6.95 19.74
CA VAL A 336 -14.00 -6.59 18.40
C VAL A 336 -14.32 -7.85 17.62
N ASP A 337 -15.46 -7.84 16.94
CA ASP A 337 -15.82 -8.88 15.99
C ASP A 337 -15.45 -8.42 14.58
N VAL A 338 -14.78 -9.29 13.83
CA VAL A 338 -14.46 -9.07 12.41
C VAL A 338 -15.09 -10.19 11.60
N ASP A 339 -16.12 -9.87 10.83
CA ASP A 339 -16.68 -10.78 9.83
C ASP A 339 -15.84 -10.71 8.56
N MET A 340 -14.89 -11.64 8.46
CA MET A 340 -13.91 -11.66 7.38
C MET A 340 -14.54 -11.84 6.00
N LYS A 341 -15.76 -12.40 5.91
CA LYS A 341 -16.43 -12.58 4.62
C LYS A 341 -17.00 -11.27 4.08
N SER A 342 -17.53 -10.41 4.95
CA SER A 342 -18.17 -9.16 4.54
C SER A 342 -17.22 -7.95 4.65
N GLU A 343 -16.24 -8.00 5.55
CA GLU A 343 -15.34 -6.88 5.79
C GLU A 343 -14.05 -6.93 4.96
N LEU A 344 -13.56 -8.10 4.56
CA LEU A 344 -12.44 -8.20 3.63
C LEU A 344 -12.94 -8.19 2.18
N LEU A 345 -12.15 -7.57 1.29
CA LEU A 345 -12.32 -7.79 -0.13
C LEU A 345 -11.97 -9.24 -0.49
N PRO A 346 -12.66 -9.87 -1.45
CA PRO A 346 -12.33 -11.24 -1.87
C PRO A 346 -10.94 -11.28 -2.53
N GLY A 347 -10.17 -12.35 -2.30
CA GLY A 347 -8.84 -12.50 -2.90
C GLY A 347 -8.87 -12.43 -4.43
N VAL A 348 -8.00 -11.60 -5.03
CA VAL A 348 -7.91 -11.43 -6.49
C VAL A 348 -7.49 -12.74 -7.16
N GLN A 349 -8.31 -13.23 -8.09
CA GLN A 349 -8.05 -14.49 -8.82
C GLN A 349 -7.62 -14.22 -10.25
N GLY A 350 -7.01 -15.22 -10.89
CA GLY A 350 -6.79 -15.21 -12.34
C GLY A 350 -5.88 -14.09 -12.85
N VAL A 351 -4.97 -13.58 -12.01
CA VAL A 351 -3.98 -12.59 -12.43
C VAL A 351 -3.11 -13.18 -13.54
N ALA A 352 -3.15 -12.56 -14.70
CA ALA A 352 -2.37 -12.94 -15.87
C ALA A 352 -1.77 -11.70 -16.52
N ALA A 353 -0.70 -11.91 -17.29
CA ALA A 353 -0.07 -10.86 -18.05
C ALA A 353 0.26 -11.35 -19.46
N ASP A 354 -0.09 -10.56 -20.46
CA ASP A 354 0.38 -10.70 -21.83
C ASP A 354 1.56 -9.75 -22.05
N THR A 355 2.73 -10.36 -22.23
CA THR A 355 4.00 -9.68 -22.47
C THR A 355 4.49 -9.89 -23.90
N ALA A 356 3.64 -10.37 -24.82
CA ALA A 356 3.99 -10.55 -26.23
C ALA A 356 4.41 -9.22 -26.89
N THR A 357 3.91 -8.09 -26.37
CA THR A 357 4.43 -6.75 -26.64
C THR A 357 5.04 -6.18 -25.35
N PRO A 358 6.33 -6.44 -25.05
CA PRO A 358 6.94 -6.07 -23.77
C PRO A 358 6.84 -4.59 -23.46
N ALA A 359 6.87 -3.70 -24.46
CA ALA A 359 6.74 -2.26 -24.28
C ALA A 359 5.32 -1.78 -23.87
N ARG A 360 4.34 -2.68 -23.87
CA ARG A 360 2.94 -2.44 -23.53
C ARG A 360 2.34 -3.68 -22.85
N PRO A 361 2.85 -4.09 -21.68
CA PRO A 361 2.34 -5.28 -21.03
C PRO A 361 0.84 -5.08 -20.73
N LYS A 362 0.04 -6.11 -21.03
CA LYS A 362 -1.39 -6.13 -20.67
C LYS A 362 -1.58 -7.03 -19.47
N MET A 363 -2.17 -6.51 -18.40
CA MET A 363 -2.51 -7.26 -17.19
C MET A 363 -4.00 -7.54 -17.18
N THR A 364 -4.39 -8.76 -16.83
CA THR A 364 -5.79 -9.17 -16.67
C THR A 364 -5.96 -9.88 -15.33
N TRP A 365 -7.18 -9.90 -14.82
CA TRP A 365 -7.54 -10.56 -13.58
C TRP A 365 -9.01 -10.97 -13.62
N GLY A 366 -9.39 -11.88 -12.73
CA GLY A 366 -10.79 -12.24 -12.50
C GLY A 366 -11.51 -11.09 -11.80
N GLN A 367 -12.58 -10.62 -12.42
CA GLN A 367 -13.42 -9.57 -11.86
C GLN A 367 -14.59 -10.20 -11.08
N ASP A 368 -14.80 -9.75 -9.85
CA ASP A 368 -15.96 -10.09 -9.01
C ASP A 368 -16.73 -8.79 -8.70
N ALA A 369 -18.03 -8.90 -8.43
CA ALA A 369 -18.88 -7.75 -8.12
C ALA A 369 -18.35 -6.90 -6.95
N ALA A 370 -17.77 -7.52 -5.92
CA ALA A 370 -17.17 -6.80 -4.80
C ALA A 370 -15.88 -6.06 -5.20
N LEU A 371 -15.05 -6.66 -6.06
CA LEU A 371 -13.85 -6.00 -6.57
C LEU A 371 -14.19 -4.82 -7.48
N SER A 372 -15.19 -4.97 -8.35
CA SER A 372 -15.65 -3.88 -9.22
C SER A 372 -16.25 -2.69 -8.46
N ALA A 373 -16.67 -2.91 -7.20
CA ALA A 373 -17.23 -1.89 -6.33
C ALA A 373 -16.18 -1.20 -5.45
N ALA A 374 -14.92 -1.62 -5.50
CA ALA A 374 -13.84 -0.94 -4.79
C ALA A 374 -13.57 0.46 -5.37
N ASP A 375 -12.88 1.32 -4.62
CA ASP A 375 -12.61 2.70 -5.03
C ASP A 375 -11.57 2.77 -6.15
N GLY A 376 -10.68 1.78 -6.24
CA GLY A 376 -9.73 1.71 -7.35
C GLY A 376 -8.92 0.43 -7.39
N VAL A 377 -8.14 0.31 -8.45
CA VAL A 377 -7.17 -0.78 -8.64
C VAL A 377 -5.79 -0.21 -8.97
N LEU A 378 -4.80 -0.72 -8.26
CA LEU A 378 -3.38 -0.53 -8.51
C LEU A 378 -2.85 -1.78 -9.22
N VAL A 379 -2.14 -1.60 -10.32
CA VAL A 379 -1.47 -2.70 -11.02
C VAL A 379 0.02 -2.43 -11.07
N GLU A 380 0.83 -3.45 -10.89
CA GLU A 380 2.29 -3.33 -10.93
C GLU A 380 2.88 -4.39 -11.84
N ALA A 381 3.73 -3.97 -12.78
CA ALA A 381 4.62 -4.83 -13.53
C ALA A 381 6.07 -4.59 -13.09
N GLN A 382 6.75 -5.64 -12.63
CA GLN A 382 8.17 -5.62 -12.28
C GLN A 382 8.98 -6.40 -13.31
N TRP A 383 10.11 -5.84 -13.73
CA TRP A 383 11.03 -6.49 -14.66
C TRP A 383 12.49 -6.19 -14.35
N ALA A 384 13.37 -7.09 -14.77
CA ALA A 384 14.81 -6.89 -14.79
C ALA A 384 15.26 -6.51 -16.21
N GLN A 385 16.12 -5.49 -16.31
CA GLN A 385 16.72 -5.03 -17.57
C GLN A 385 18.10 -4.45 -17.28
N SER A 386 19.11 -4.92 -18.01
CA SER A 386 20.51 -4.47 -17.83
C SER A 386 21.03 -4.57 -16.38
N GLY A 387 20.58 -5.59 -15.64
CA GLY A 387 20.97 -5.82 -14.24
C GLY A 387 20.28 -4.93 -13.21
N ALA A 388 19.38 -4.03 -13.63
CA ALA A 388 18.54 -3.25 -12.73
C ALA A 388 17.13 -3.84 -12.63
N SER A 389 16.55 -3.83 -11.43
CA SER A 389 15.13 -4.09 -11.22
C SER A 389 14.35 -2.78 -11.43
N ARG A 390 13.23 -2.86 -12.13
CA ARG A 390 12.36 -1.72 -12.44
C ARG A 390 10.90 -2.10 -12.20
N ARG A 391 10.07 -1.07 -12.04
CA ARG A 391 8.64 -1.22 -11.82
C ARG A 391 7.83 -0.18 -12.60
N TRP A 392 6.63 -0.58 -12.98
CA TRP A 392 5.62 0.27 -13.60
C TRP A 392 4.30 0.07 -12.87
N VAL A 393 3.86 1.12 -12.19
CA VAL A 393 2.60 1.14 -11.44
C VAL A 393 1.51 1.81 -12.29
N GLY A 394 0.33 1.22 -12.32
CA GLY A 394 -0.88 1.75 -12.92
C GLY A 394 -1.94 2.00 -11.86
N LEU A 395 -2.68 3.11 -11.94
CA LEU A 395 -3.86 3.38 -11.11
C LEU A 395 -5.08 3.58 -12.01
N ALA A 396 -6.11 2.76 -11.85
CA ALA A 396 -7.35 2.80 -12.64
C ALA A 396 -8.61 2.63 -11.79
N ALA A 397 -9.77 2.88 -12.39
CA ALA A 397 -11.04 2.56 -11.75
C ALA A 397 -11.16 1.04 -11.53
N ALA A 398 -11.76 0.63 -10.40
CA ALA A 398 -11.87 -0.79 -10.07
C ALA A 398 -12.76 -1.59 -11.04
N ASN A 399 -13.70 -0.90 -11.69
CA ASN A 399 -14.58 -1.48 -12.70
C ASN A 399 -13.99 -1.51 -14.12
N HIS A 400 -12.69 -1.23 -14.30
CA HIS A 400 -12.05 -1.22 -15.61
C HIS A 400 -12.20 -2.59 -16.30
N PRO A 401 -12.86 -2.66 -17.48
CA PRO A 401 -13.17 -3.93 -18.13
C PRO A 401 -11.91 -4.58 -18.74
N GLU A 402 -11.86 -5.91 -18.77
CA GLU A 402 -10.91 -6.73 -19.54
C GLU A 402 -9.41 -6.58 -19.21
N GLY A 403 -9.08 -5.95 -18.08
CA GLY A 403 -7.72 -5.68 -17.66
C GLY A 403 -7.15 -4.34 -18.16
N LEU A 404 -5.86 -4.12 -17.93
CA LEU A 404 -5.17 -2.86 -18.23
C LEU A 404 -3.99 -3.09 -19.16
N THR A 405 -3.88 -2.27 -20.20
CA THR A 405 -2.71 -2.26 -21.08
C THR A 405 -1.90 -1.00 -20.84
N PHE A 406 -0.66 -1.13 -20.39
CA PHE A 406 0.20 0.02 -20.21
C PHE A 406 0.47 0.73 -21.55
N PRO A 407 0.52 2.08 -21.56
CA PRO A 407 0.66 2.84 -22.78
C PRO A 407 2.07 2.70 -23.38
N LYS A 408 2.24 2.99 -24.67
CA LYS A 408 3.58 2.99 -25.27
C LYS A 408 4.35 4.24 -24.81
N LEU A 409 5.58 4.08 -24.34
CA LEU A 409 6.48 5.23 -24.13
C LEU A 409 6.99 5.78 -25.48
N PRO A 410 7.22 7.11 -25.58
CA PRO A 410 7.86 7.69 -26.76
C PRO A 410 9.29 7.17 -26.91
N ASP A 411 9.83 7.17 -28.13
CA ASP A 411 11.15 6.59 -28.43
C ASP A 411 12.28 7.17 -27.55
N ALA A 412 12.18 8.45 -27.19
CA ALA A 412 13.12 9.13 -26.29
C ALA A 412 13.17 8.55 -24.86
N LEU A 413 12.08 7.88 -24.42
CA LEU A 413 11.94 7.25 -23.11
C LEU A 413 11.87 5.72 -23.21
N ALA A 414 12.02 5.13 -24.40
CA ALA A 414 11.88 3.69 -24.60
C ALA A 414 12.86 2.88 -23.73
N GLN A 415 14.05 3.42 -23.45
CA GLN A 415 15.03 2.78 -22.57
C GLN A 415 14.62 2.72 -21.10
N SER A 416 13.63 3.50 -20.67
CA SER A 416 13.08 3.47 -19.30
C SER A 416 11.94 2.47 -19.16
N GLY A 417 11.27 2.12 -20.26
CA GLY A 417 10.25 1.07 -20.28
C GLY A 417 10.82 -0.33 -20.51
N PRO A 418 10.00 -1.37 -20.31
CA PRO A 418 10.32 -2.73 -20.72
C PRO A 418 10.47 -2.84 -22.24
N ASP A 419 11.39 -3.69 -22.68
CA ASP A 419 11.67 -4.01 -24.08
C ASP A 419 11.84 -5.52 -24.31
N ALA A 420 12.22 -5.93 -25.51
CA ALA A 420 12.41 -7.35 -25.84
C ALA A 420 13.54 -8.04 -25.03
N SER A 421 14.40 -7.30 -24.34
CA SER A 421 15.45 -7.84 -23.46
C SER A 421 15.03 -7.92 -21.99
N SER A 422 13.86 -7.36 -21.66
CA SER A 422 13.35 -7.34 -20.30
C SER A 422 12.86 -8.72 -19.87
N THR A 423 13.17 -9.10 -18.64
CA THR A 423 12.63 -10.30 -18.00
C THR A 423 11.63 -9.88 -16.93
N PHE A 424 10.34 -10.10 -17.18
CA PHE A 424 9.31 -9.84 -16.17
C PHE A 424 9.46 -10.81 -15.00
N GLY A 425 9.40 -10.30 -13.79
CA GLY A 425 9.55 -11.09 -12.56
C GLY A 425 8.26 -11.21 -11.76
N ARG A 426 7.41 -10.19 -11.81
CA ARG A 426 6.18 -10.15 -11.00
C ARG A 426 5.14 -9.23 -11.60
N PHE A 427 3.89 -9.68 -11.53
CA PHE A 427 2.71 -8.86 -11.78
C PHE A 427 1.84 -8.86 -10.53
N ILE A 428 1.40 -7.67 -10.10
CA ILE A 428 0.60 -7.48 -8.90
C ILE A 428 -0.65 -6.69 -9.27
N VAL A 429 -1.81 -7.10 -8.76
CA VAL A 429 -3.07 -6.37 -8.86
C VAL A 429 -3.60 -6.17 -7.45
N THR A 430 -3.82 -4.93 -7.05
CA THR A 430 -4.29 -4.56 -5.71
C THR A 430 -5.54 -3.69 -5.82
N PHE A 431 -6.66 -4.18 -5.32
CA PHE A 431 -7.87 -3.38 -5.15
C PHE A 431 -7.86 -2.69 -3.80
N VAL A 432 -8.35 -1.45 -3.75
CA VAL A 432 -8.40 -0.63 -2.54
C VAL A 432 -9.80 -0.08 -2.37
N GLU A 433 -10.30 -0.18 -1.15
CA GLU A 433 -11.52 0.49 -0.70
C GLU A 433 -11.25 1.17 0.65
N ALA A 434 -11.66 2.42 0.80
CA ALA A 434 -11.41 3.21 1.99
C ALA A 434 -12.57 4.17 2.28
N ASP A 435 -12.95 4.28 3.56
CA ASP A 435 -14.09 5.11 3.98
C ASP A 435 -13.91 6.62 3.69
N PHE A 436 -12.67 7.06 3.48
CA PHE A 436 -12.35 8.46 3.17
C PHE A 436 -12.31 8.75 1.66
N LEU A 437 -12.48 7.72 0.83
CA LEU A 437 -12.62 7.86 -0.62
C LEU A 437 -14.12 7.82 -0.94
N GLU A 438 -14.59 8.80 -1.72
CA GLU A 438 -15.96 8.78 -2.23
C GLU A 438 -16.09 7.83 -3.42
N ASP A 439 -15.09 7.86 -4.31
CA ASP A 439 -15.01 7.06 -5.52
C ASP A 439 -13.58 7.08 -6.09
N TYR A 440 -13.42 6.50 -7.28
CA TYR A 440 -12.16 6.54 -8.04
C TYR A 440 -11.70 7.95 -8.39
N ARG A 441 -12.62 8.90 -8.61
CA ARG A 441 -12.25 10.29 -8.93
C ARG A 441 -11.56 10.92 -7.72
N ALA A 442 -12.10 10.75 -6.52
CA ALA A 442 -11.45 11.19 -5.28
C ALA A 442 -10.08 10.51 -5.10
N LEU A 443 -10.00 9.19 -5.32
CA LEU A 443 -8.73 8.47 -5.26
C LEU A 443 -7.69 9.06 -6.22
N ARG A 444 -8.06 9.25 -7.49
CA ARG A 444 -7.15 9.76 -8.53
C ARG A 444 -6.70 11.19 -8.30
N LEU A 445 -7.59 12.06 -7.82
CA LEU A 445 -7.34 13.50 -7.71
C LEU A 445 -6.74 13.91 -6.36
N ASP A 446 -7.10 13.22 -5.27
CA ASP A 446 -6.79 13.64 -3.90
C ASP A 446 -5.77 12.74 -3.18
N TYR A 447 -5.49 11.54 -3.71
CA TYR A 447 -4.53 10.58 -3.11
C TYR A 447 -3.51 10.01 -4.11
N GLY A 448 -3.91 9.85 -5.37
CA GLY A 448 -3.10 9.26 -6.43
C GLY A 448 -2.63 7.83 -6.12
N PRO A 449 -1.60 7.34 -6.82
CA PRO A 449 -1.07 5.99 -6.62
C PRO A 449 -0.39 5.78 -5.27
N ALA A 450 -0.12 6.86 -4.53
CA ALA A 450 0.52 6.84 -3.22
C ALA A 450 -0.48 6.63 -2.06
N VAL A 451 -1.77 6.39 -2.32
CA VAL A 451 -2.81 6.19 -1.29
C VAL A 451 -2.43 5.13 -0.24
N LEU A 452 -1.67 4.11 -0.64
CA LEU A 452 -1.19 3.03 0.22
C LEU A 452 0.18 3.31 0.85
N GLU A 453 0.88 4.36 0.43
CA GLU A 453 2.20 4.76 0.91
C GLU A 453 2.11 5.91 1.95
N THR A 454 1.01 6.66 1.96
CA THR A 454 0.79 7.76 2.89
C THR A 454 0.16 7.28 4.20
N PRO A 455 0.50 7.89 5.35
CA PRO A 455 -0.21 7.65 6.59
C PRO A 455 -1.71 7.89 6.42
N LEU A 456 -2.52 7.01 7.01
CA LEU A 456 -3.97 7.15 6.96
C LEU A 456 -4.41 8.48 7.61
N PRO A 457 -5.47 9.12 7.09
CA PRO A 457 -6.03 10.33 7.68
C PRO A 457 -6.30 10.21 9.18
N LYS A 458 -6.33 11.35 9.89
CA LYS A 458 -6.66 11.36 11.31
C LYS A 458 -8.13 10.97 11.51
N GLY A 459 -8.38 10.11 12.50
CA GLY A 459 -9.72 9.75 12.95
C GLY A 459 -10.05 8.27 12.75
N PRO A 460 -11.25 7.85 13.18
CA PRO A 460 -11.77 6.53 12.87
C PRO A 460 -11.98 6.40 11.36
N LEU A 461 -11.52 5.28 10.80
CA LEU A 461 -11.65 4.96 9.38
C LEU A 461 -11.37 3.47 9.18
N ALA A 462 -11.90 2.93 8.09
CA ALA A 462 -11.51 1.64 7.55
C ALA A 462 -10.82 1.82 6.20
N VAL A 463 -9.78 1.02 5.98
CA VAL A 463 -9.23 0.75 4.66
C VAL A 463 -9.14 -0.75 4.51
N ARG A 464 -9.61 -1.27 3.39
CA ARG A 464 -9.40 -2.65 3.01
C ARG A 464 -8.79 -2.71 1.65
N PHE A 465 -7.90 -3.68 1.47
CA PHE A 465 -7.30 -3.93 0.17
C PHE A 465 -7.12 -5.42 -0.02
N THR A 466 -7.10 -5.83 -1.28
CA THR A 466 -6.78 -7.21 -1.63
C THR A 466 -5.83 -7.21 -2.79
N THR A 467 -4.82 -8.07 -2.70
CA THR A 467 -3.74 -8.19 -3.66
C THR A 467 -3.80 -9.59 -4.24
N GLY A 468 -3.61 -9.71 -5.54
CA GLY A 468 -3.24 -10.96 -6.21
C GLY A 468 -1.95 -10.76 -6.96
N ALA A 469 -1.13 -11.81 -7.00
CA ALA A 469 0.13 -11.77 -7.72
C ALA A 469 0.27 -12.96 -8.67
N LYS A 470 1.00 -12.72 -9.76
CA LYS A 470 1.44 -13.75 -10.68
C LYS A 470 2.96 -13.65 -10.85
N LYS A 471 3.63 -14.76 -10.61
CA LYS A 471 4.99 -14.99 -11.11
C LYS A 471 4.85 -15.60 -12.52
N PRO A 472 5.54 -15.04 -13.52
CA PRO A 472 5.44 -15.52 -14.90
C PRO A 472 5.88 -16.98 -15.05
#